data_AF-A0AAU3VMI6-F1
#
_entry.id   AF-A0AAU3VMI6-F1
#
_cell.length_a   1.000
_cell.length_b   1.000
_cell.length_c   1.000
_cell.angle_alpha   90.00
_cell.angle_beta   90.00
_cell.angle_gamma   90.00
#
_symmetry.space_group_name_H-M   'P 1'
#
loop_
_entity.id
_entity.type
_entity.pdbx_description
1 polymer ?
#
loop_
_entity_poly.entity_id
_entity_poly.type
_entity_poly.pdbx_seq_one_letter_code
_entity_poly.pdbx_strand_id
1 'polypeptide(L)'
;MLSEELLALAATAGTAVAQAAGTDAWSTLRAGLGRWFGRGDAQREEGALAELDATADALGAGSEDGAALSRHETEWRDRVRTLLQQLRGTEQEQAARVLRELLSMGPGQAVAGSTWDGGLHVQGDVDIHAEQGSVAAGVVNGSVSLVPPQAPVRTQG
;
A
#
# COMPACT_ATOMS: atom_id res chain seq x y z
N MET A 1 23.62 -1.64 18.22
CA MET A 1 23.15 -2.93 17.68
C MET A 1 21.68 -2.78 17.33
N LEU A 2 21.22 -3.29 16.20
CA LEU A 2 19.77 -3.37 15.93
C LEU A 2 19.16 -4.45 16.81
N SER A 3 17.94 -4.24 17.29
CA SER A 3 17.17 -5.31 17.92
C SER A 3 16.78 -6.37 16.89
N GLU A 4 16.54 -7.59 17.36
CA GLU A 4 16.08 -8.70 16.51
C GLU A 4 14.77 -8.34 15.77
N GLU A 5 13.90 -7.55 16.40
CA GLU A 5 12.67 -7.04 15.79
C GLU A 5 12.94 -6.14 14.57
N LEU A 6 13.97 -5.28 14.63
CA LEU A 6 14.33 -4.42 13.50
C LEU A 6 15.00 -5.21 12.38
N LEU A 7 15.72 -6.28 12.72
CA LEU A 7 16.29 -7.21 11.73
C LEU A 7 15.19 -8.00 11.02
N ALA A 8 14.17 -8.48 11.76
CA ALA A 8 13.01 -9.15 11.18
C ALA A 8 12.18 -8.21 10.30
N LEU A 9 12.04 -6.95 10.71
CA LEU A 9 11.38 -5.92 9.90
C LEU A 9 12.13 -5.66 8.59
N ALA A 10 13.45 -5.56 8.64
CA ALA A 10 14.27 -5.40 7.44
C ALA A 10 14.14 -6.61 6.51
N ALA A 11 14.10 -7.84 7.05
CA ALA A 11 13.88 -9.04 6.24
C ALA A 11 12.50 -9.03 5.56
N THR A 12 11.46 -8.65 6.30
CA THR A 12 10.09 -8.50 5.76
C THR A 12 10.04 -7.47 4.64
N ALA A 13 10.75 -6.35 4.78
CA ALA A 13 10.84 -5.33 3.74
C ALA A 13 11.51 -5.86 2.45
N GLY A 14 12.58 -6.64 2.59
CA GLY A 14 13.25 -7.28 1.45
C GLY A 14 12.34 -8.22 0.68
N THR A 15 11.62 -9.11 1.38
CA THR A 15 10.61 -9.99 0.78
C THR A 15 9.48 -9.20 0.11
N ALA A 16 8.95 -8.16 0.77
CA ALA A 16 7.87 -7.36 0.19
C ALA A 16 8.29 -6.69 -1.13
N VAL A 17 9.52 -6.17 -1.22
CA VAL A 17 10.04 -5.57 -2.46
C VAL A 17 10.15 -6.62 -3.57
N ALA A 18 10.75 -7.77 -3.29
CA ALA A 18 10.97 -8.80 -4.30
C ALA A 18 9.68 -9.47 -4.78
N GLN A 19 8.67 -9.61 -3.89
CA GLN A 19 7.36 -10.20 -4.22
C GLN A 19 6.42 -9.20 -4.90
N ALA A 20 6.48 -7.92 -4.54
CA ALA A 20 5.65 -6.90 -5.16
C ALA A 20 6.24 -6.41 -6.49
N ALA A 21 7.55 -6.52 -6.69
CA ALA A 21 8.23 -6.16 -7.94
C ALA A 21 7.57 -6.85 -9.15
N GLY A 22 7.19 -6.08 -10.16
CA GLY A 22 6.51 -6.60 -11.35
C GLY A 22 5.01 -6.91 -11.16
N THR A 23 4.42 -6.61 -10.00
CA THR A 23 2.97 -6.73 -9.73
C THR A 23 2.28 -5.37 -9.73
N ASP A 24 0.95 -5.34 -9.82
CA ASP A 24 0.16 -4.08 -9.72
C ASP A 24 0.37 -3.35 -8.39
N ALA A 25 0.65 -4.12 -7.32
CA ALA A 25 0.92 -3.58 -5.99
C ALA A 25 2.29 -2.90 -5.86
N TRP A 26 3.19 -3.08 -6.84
CA TRP A 26 4.51 -2.46 -6.87
C TRP A 26 4.44 -0.94 -6.75
N SER A 27 3.52 -0.31 -7.48
CA SER A 27 3.38 1.14 -7.58
C SER A 27 3.22 1.81 -6.20
N THR A 28 2.35 1.24 -5.37
CA THR A 28 2.05 1.75 -4.03
C THR A 28 3.24 1.53 -3.07
N LEU A 29 3.81 0.32 -3.08
CA LEU A 29 4.95 0.00 -2.23
C LEU A 29 6.18 0.86 -2.58
N ARG A 30 6.47 1.01 -3.88
CA ARG A 30 7.57 1.81 -4.39
C ARG A 30 7.47 3.26 -3.94
N ALA A 31 6.31 3.89 -4.09
CA ALA A 31 6.11 5.28 -3.68
C ALA A 31 6.28 5.47 -2.16
N GLY A 32 5.79 4.51 -1.35
CA GLY A 32 5.96 4.53 0.09
C GLY A 32 7.42 4.38 0.53
N LEU A 33 8.13 3.40 -0.05
CA LEU A 33 9.55 3.17 0.22
C LEU A 33 10.44 4.31 -0.27
N GLY A 34 10.14 4.90 -1.44
CA GLY A 34 10.85 6.08 -1.96
C GLY A 34 10.84 7.22 -0.95
N ARG A 35 9.66 7.60 -0.44
CA ARG A 35 9.52 8.62 0.61
C ARG A 35 10.22 8.23 1.91
N TRP A 36 10.13 6.96 2.30
CA TRP A 36 10.76 6.46 3.52
C TRP A 36 12.29 6.54 3.46
N PHE A 37 12.90 6.18 2.32
CA PHE A 37 14.34 6.32 2.10
C PHE A 37 14.77 7.79 1.94
N GLY A 38 13.94 8.59 1.26
CA GLY A 38 14.17 10.02 1.07
C GLY A 38 14.16 10.82 2.37
N ARG A 39 13.31 10.44 3.33
CA ARG A 39 13.12 11.16 4.61
C ARG A 39 12.91 12.67 4.42
N GLY A 40 12.23 13.07 3.34
CA GLY A 40 11.98 14.47 2.98
C GLY A 40 13.07 15.13 2.11
N ASP A 41 14.13 14.40 1.73
CA ASP A 41 15.12 14.83 0.74
C ASP A 41 14.75 14.27 -0.64
N ALA A 42 14.39 15.17 -1.55
CA ALA A 42 13.92 14.82 -2.90
C ALA A 42 14.99 14.09 -3.73
N GLN A 43 16.27 14.44 -3.58
CA GLN A 43 17.35 13.80 -4.34
C GLN A 43 17.58 12.37 -3.85
N ARG A 44 17.46 12.14 -2.54
CA ARG A 44 17.53 10.78 -1.97
C ARG A 44 16.31 9.94 -2.33
N GLU A 45 15.14 10.56 -2.38
CA GLU A 45 13.91 9.89 -2.81
C GLU A 45 14.02 9.44 -4.27
N GLU A 46 14.42 10.33 -5.19
CA GLU A 46 14.61 10.00 -6.60
C GLU A 46 15.64 8.88 -6.80
N GLY A 47 16.78 8.95 -6.09
CA GLY A 47 17.79 7.89 -6.14
C GLY A 47 17.26 6.53 -5.66
N ALA A 48 16.50 6.52 -4.56
CA ALA A 48 15.89 5.29 -4.05
C ALA A 48 14.81 4.76 -5.01
N LEU A 49 14.00 5.63 -5.61
CA LEU A 49 12.97 5.28 -6.58
C LEU A 49 13.56 4.70 -7.87
N ALA A 50 14.71 5.17 -8.32
CA ALA A 50 15.42 4.64 -9.49
C ALA A 50 15.97 3.23 -9.24
N GLU A 51 16.54 2.99 -8.06
CA GLU A 51 17.02 1.66 -7.68
C GLU A 51 15.88 0.64 -7.49
N LEU A 52 14.76 1.10 -6.91
CA LEU A 52 13.54 0.31 -6.83
C LEU A 52 13.07 -0.08 -8.24
N ASP A 53 13.01 0.87 -9.18
CA ASP A 53 12.62 0.57 -10.58
C ASP A 53 13.55 -0.42 -11.25
N ALA A 54 14.86 -0.24 -11.11
CA ALA A 54 15.83 -1.18 -11.65
C ALA A 54 15.62 -2.61 -11.12
N THR A 55 15.19 -2.74 -9.85
CA THR A 55 14.81 -4.05 -9.28
C THR A 55 13.55 -4.61 -9.93
N ALA A 56 12.54 -3.78 -10.16
CA ALA A 56 11.30 -4.21 -10.81
C ALA A 56 11.48 -4.56 -12.29
N ASP A 57 12.34 -3.85 -13.02
CA ASP A 57 12.72 -4.19 -14.39
C ASP A 57 13.50 -5.52 -14.43
N ALA A 58 14.42 -5.73 -13.48
CA ALA A 58 15.18 -6.98 -13.39
C ALA A 58 14.31 -8.20 -13.03
N LEU A 59 13.26 -7.98 -12.22
CA LEU A 59 12.29 -9.00 -11.80
C LEU A 59 11.04 -9.06 -12.71
N GLY A 60 10.99 -8.25 -13.77
CA GLY A 60 9.83 -8.05 -14.64
C GLY A 60 9.27 -9.33 -15.30
N ALA A 61 8.05 -9.18 -15.84
CA ALA A 61 7.10 -10.23 -16.24
C ALA A 61 7.72 -11.54 -16.75
N GLY A 62 7.88 -12.51 -15.85
CA GLY A 62 8.23 -13.90 -16.17
C GLY A 62 9.49 -14.44 -15.49
N SER A 63 10.20 -13.65 -14.69
CA SER A 63 11.30 -14.16 -13.87
C SER A 63 10.78 -15.02 -12.71
N GLU A 64 10.52 -16.30 -12.98
CA GLU A 64 10.32 -17.36 -11.97
C GLU A 64 11.66 -17.80 -11.34
N ASP A 65 12.73 -17.04 -11.58
CA ASP A 65 14.06 -17.29 -11.05
C ASP A 65 14.10 -16.98 -9.54
N GLY A 66 13.76 -17.98 -8.73
CA GLY A 66 13.82 -17.90 -7.27
C GLY A 66 15.20 -17.46 -6.74
N ALA A 67 16.26 -17.72 -7.50
CA ALA A 67 17.61 -17.22 -7.19
C ALA A 67 17.76 -15.71 -7.38
N ALA A 68 17.14 -15.12 -8.41
CA ALA A 68 17.11 -13.66 -8.60
C ALA A 68 16.26 -13.00 -7.51
N LEU A 69 15.12 -13.59 -7.19
CA LEU A 69 14.23 -13.15 -6.11
C LEU A 69 14.98 -13.13 -4.76
N SER A 70 15.62 -14.23 -4.36
CA SER A 70 16.41 -14.31 -3.11
C SER A 70 17.58 -13.32 -3.05
N ARG A 71 18.21 -13.02 -4.19
CA ARG A 71 19.28 -12.00 -4.24
C ARG A 71 18.72 -10.62 -3.92
N HIS A 72 17.67 -10.21 -4.61
CA HIS A 72 17.05 -8.91 -4.38
C HIS A 72 16.43 -8.79 -2.98
N GLU A 73 15.84 -9.85 -2.44
CA GLU A 73 15.39 -9.88 -1.04
C GLU A 73 16.53 -9.56 -0.07
N THR A 74 17.69 -10.19 -0.27
CA THR A 74 18.87 -10.00 0.57
C THR A 74 19.45 -8.59 0.43
N GLU A 75 19.54 -8.08 -0.80
CA GLU A 75 20.02 -6.71 -1.08
C GLU A 75 19.14 -5.66 -0.39
N TRP A 76 17.83 -5.75 -0.56
CA TRP A 76 16.88 -4.81 0.02
C TRP A 76 16.82 -4.92 1.55
N ARG A 77 16.86 -6.15 2.10
CA ARG A 77 16.99 -6.36 3.54
C ARG A 77 18.21 -5.65 4.10
N ASP A 78 19.36 -5.85 3.47
CA ASP A 78 20.63 -5.31 3.95
C ASP A 78 20.68 -3.79 3.85
N ARG A 79 20.02 -3.21 2.84
CA ARG A 79 19.86 -1.76 2.66
C ARG A 79 18.96 -1.14 3.73
N VAL A 80 17.78 -1.70 3.96
CA VAL A 80 16.87 -1.27 5.04
C VAL A 80 17.54 -1.38 6.40
N ARG A 81 18.23 -2.50 6.64
CA ARG A 81 19.04 -2.72 7.84
C ARG A 81 20.09 -1.63 8.00
N THR A 82 20.83 -1.31 6.94
CA THR A 82 21.87 -0.26 6.97
C THR A 82 21.28 1.09 7.33
N LEU A 83 20.15 1.47 6.75
CA LEU A 83 19.48 2.73 7.07
C LEU A 83 19.04 2.74 8.54
N LEU A 84 18.38 1.69 9.02
CA LEU A 84 17.98 1.59 10.42
C LEU A 84 19.19 1.64 11.37
N GLN A 85 20.34 1.07 10.97
CA GLN A 85 21.59 1.14 11.74
C GLN A 85 22.20 2.53 11.79
N GLN A 86 22.00 3.36 10.77
CA GLN A 86 22.49 4.75 10.75
C GLN A 86 21.64 5.64 11.65
N LEU A 87 20.35 5.36 11.78
CA LEU A 87 19.45 6.07 12.68
C LEU A 87 19.69 5.70 14.15
N ARG A 88 19.34 6.62 15.05
CA ARG A 88 19.48 6.47 16.51
C ARG A 88 18.25 6.99 17.24
N GLY A 89 17.95 6.38 18.39
CA GLY A 89 16.86 6.81 19.28
C GLY A 89 15.52 6.93 18.57
N THR A 90 14.84 8.06 18.78
CA THR A 90 13.49 8.33 18.27
C THR A 90 13.39 8.27 16.75
N GLU A 91 14.44 8.66 16.01
CA GLU A 91 14.44 8.58 14.55
C GLU A 91 14.38 7.14 14.05
N GLN A 92 15.10 6.23 14.73
CA GLN A 92 15.09 4.80 14.38
C GLN A 92 13.72 4.20 14.66
N GLU A 93 13.11 4.53 15.79
CA GLU A 93 11.78 4.07 16.16
C GLU A 93 10.70 4.59 15.21
N GLN A 94 10.77 5.87 14.85
CA GLN A 94 9.85 6.48 13.88
C GLN A 94 10.00 5.84 12.50
N ALA A 95 11.23 5.66 12.01
CA ALA A 95 11.47 4.99 10.73
C ALA A 95 10.96 3.55 10.76
N ALA A 96 11.19 2.80 11.84
CA ALA A 96 10.67 1.45 12.00
C ALA A 96 9.14 1.41 12.05
N ARG A 97 8.48 2.39 12.70
CA ARG A 97 7.02 2.51 12.72
C ARG A 97 6.47 2.74 11.31
N VAL A 98 6.99 3.72 10.58
CA VAL A 98 6.54 4.01 9.21
C VAL A 98 6.75 2.80 8.31
N LEU A 99 7.89 2.11 8.42
CA LEU A 99 8.15 0.91 7.62
C LEU A 99 7.16 -0.22 7.94
N ARG A 100 6.81 -0.44 9.22
CA ARG A 100 5.79 -1.43 9.59
C ARG A 100 4.43 -1.10 8.99
N GLU A 101 4.03 0.17 9.04
CA GLU A 101 2.77 0.64 8.46
C GLU A 101 2.76 0.39 6.94
N LEU A 102 3.83 0.76 6.24
CA LEU A 102 3.99 0.51 4.80
C LEU A 102 3.86 -0.99 4.45
N LEU A 103 4.49 -1.87 5.24
CA LEU A 103 4.46 -3.31 4.99
C LEU A 103 3.12 -3.96 5.38
N SER A 104 2.38 -3.35 6.32
CA SER A 104 1.04 -3.81 6.68
C SER A 104 0.00 -3.57 5.58
N MET A 105 0.26 -2.60 4.69
CA MET A 105 -0.57 -2.26 3.53
C MET A 105 -0.25 -3.13 2.29
N GLY A 106 0.21 -4.37 2.48
CA GLY A 106 0.85 -5.21 1.47
C GLY A 106 0.08 -5.48 0.16
N PRO A 107 0.68 -6.27 -0.77
CA PRO A 107 0.24 -6.46 -2.15
C PRO A 107 -1.04 -7.33 -2.33
N GLY A 108 -2.06 -7.01 -1.55
CA GLY A 108 -3.42 -7.55 -1.62
C GLY A 108 -4.47 -6.58 -1.07
N GLN A 109 -4.06 -5.37 -0.66
CA GLN A 109 -4.94 -4.33 -0.12
C GLN A 109 -4.97 -3.09 -1.02
N ALA A 110 -4.69 -3.28 -2.31
CA ALA A 110 -5.02 -2.32 -3.36
C ALA A 110 -6.46 -2.53 -3.86
N VAL A 111 -7.44 -2.63 -2.95
CA VAL A 111 -8.85 -2.42 -3.28
C VAL A 111 -9.49 -1.58 -2.16
N ALA A 112 -9.81 -0.35 -2.55
CA ALA A 112 -10.62 0.66 -1.88
C ALA A 112 -10.00 1.38 -0.67
N GLY A 113 -9.44 2.58 -0.93
CA GLY A 113 -9.41 3.66 0.06
C GLY A 113 -8.03 4.08 0.51
N SER A 114 -7.23 4.63 -0.41
CA SER A 114 -6.16 5.57 -0.04
C SER A 114 -6.82 6.86 0.48
N THR A 115 -7.28 6.85 1.73
CA THR A 115 -7.61 8.09 2.45
C THR A 115 -6.38 8.53 3.23
N TRP A 116 -5.46 9.19 2.54
CA TRP A 116 -4.59 10.19 3.15
C TRP A 116 -5.00 11.56 2.60
N ASP A 117 -6.31 11.86 2.72
CA ASP A 117 -6.91 13.21 2.79
C ASP A 117 -8.43 13.03 3.00
N GLY A 118 -8.93 13.09 4.23
CA GLY A 118 -10.34 13.45 4.53
C GLY A 118 -11.55 12.67 3.93
N GLY A 119 -11.47 11.40 3.53
CA GLY A 119 -12.60 10.64 2.95
C GLY A 119 -13.00 9.35 3.69
N LEU A 120 -14.25 9.23 4.14
CA LEU A 120 -14.84 8.05 4.80
C LEU A 120 -15.44 7.08 3.77
N HIS A 121 -15.07 5.79 3.83
CA HIS A 121 -15.70 4.71 3.06
C HIS A 121 -16.67 3.95 3.97
N VAL A 122 -17.95 3.83 3.57
CA VAL A 122 -19.00 3.15 4.35
C VAL A 122 -19.20 1.74 3.80
N GLN A 123 -19.11 0.75 4.67
CA GLN A 123 -19.33 -0.66 4.34
C GLN A 123 -20.73 -1.08 4.82
N GLY A 124 -21.75 -0.81 4.01
CA GLY A 124 -23.15 -1.20 4.24
C GLY A 124 -24.09 -0.55 3.20
N ASP A 125 -25.22 -1.20 2.88
CA ASP A 125 -26.17 -0.72 1.85
C ASP A 125 -26.79 0.64 2.23
N VAL A 126 -26.76 1.59 1.30
CA VAL A 126 -27.34 2.94 1.40
C VAL A 126 -28.34 3.12 0.26
N ASP A 127 -29.62 3.31 0.60
CA ASP A 127 -30.69 3.59 -0.36
C ASP A 127 -30.94 5.10 -0.45
N ILE A 128 -30.76 5.69 -1.64
CA ILE A 128 -30.90 7.14 -1.88
C ILE A 128 -32.02 7.35 -2.91
N HIS A 129 -33.16 7.86 -2.44
CA HIS A 129 -34.30 8.19 -3.28
C HIS A 129 -34.31 9.69 -3.60
N ALA A 130 -34.33 10.06 -4.88
CA ALA A 130 -34.40 11.46 -5.32
C ALA A 130 -35.68 11.71 -6.13
N GLU A 131 -36.61 12.48 -5.57
CA GLU A 131 -37.83 12.90 -6.25
C GLU A 131 -37.68 14.38 -6.64
N GLN A 132 -37.86 14.67 -7.93
CA GLN A 132 -37.90 16.02 -8.52
C GLN A 132 -36.59 16.83 -8.49
N GLY A 133 -35.75 16.60 -9.52
CA GLY A 133 -35.05 17.69 -10.21
C GLY A 133 -33.99 18.47 -9.42
N SER A 134 -33.15 17.80 -8.64
CA SER A 134 -31.94 18.42 -8.06
C SER A 134 -30.75 17.47 -8.11
N VAL A 135 -29.60 17.96 -8.59
CA VAL A 135 -28.32 17.25 -8.59
C VAL A 135 -27.52 17.76 -7.39
N ALA A 136 -27.46 16.98 -6.32
CA ALA A 136 -26.51 17.19 -5.24
C ALA A 136 -25.21 16.43 -5.60
N ALA A 137 -24.16 17.18 -5.93
CA ALA A 137 -22.83 16.63 -6.19
C ALA A 137 -22.20 16.22 -4.86
N GLY A 138 -22.27 14.93 -4.57
CA GLY A 138 -21.49 14.26 -3.52
C GLY A 138 -20.99 12.93 -4.08
N VAL A 139 -19.67 12.81 -4.25
CA VAL A 139 -19.04 11.61 -4.80
C VAL A 139 -19.06 10.52 -3.73
N VAL A 140 -19.97 9.56 -3.86
CA VAL A 140 -19.98 8.33 -3.05
C VAL A 140 -19.06 7.32 -3.71
N ASN A 141 -17.98 6.93 -3.03
CA ASN A 141 -17.20 5.76 -3.40
C ASN A 141 -17.72 4.57 -2.57
N GLY A 142 -18.27 3.57 -3.25
CA GLY A 142 -18.84 2.34 -2.70
C GLY A 142 -19.88 1.72 -3.66
N SER A 143 -19.96 0.38 -3.75
CA SER A 143 -20.96 -0.30 -4.60
C SER A 143 -22.37 -0.18 -4.01
N VAL A 144 -23.32 0.23 -4.85
CA VAL A 144 -24.77 0.24 -4.58
C VAL A 144 -25.35 -1.16 -4.82
N SER A 145 -26.12 -1.69 -3.87
CA SER A 145 -27.01 -2.84 -4.12
C SER A 145 -28.46 -2.39 -3.95
N LEU A 146 -29.28 -2.55 -5.00
CA LEU A 146 -30.72 -2.28 -4.94
C LEU A 146 -31.44 -3.59 -4.58
N VAL A 147 -31.85 -3.76 -3.34
CA VAL A 147 -32.86 -4.78 -3.00
C VAL A 147 -34.23 -4.18 -3.31
N PRO A 148 -35.02 -4.74 -4.24
CA PRO A 148 -36.33 -4.20 -4.54
C PRO A 148 -37.30 -4.42 -3.35
N PRO A 149 -38.08 -3.41 -2.94
CA PRO A 149 -39.09 -3.58 -1.91
C PRO A 149 -40.22 -4.50 -2.40
N GLN A 150 -40.65 -5.42 -1.54
CA GLN A 150 -41.84 -6.25 -1.76
C GLN A 150 -43.07 -5.35 -1.86
N ALA A 151 -43.84 -5.51 -2.94
CA ALA A 151 -45.06 -4.74 -3.16
C ALA A 151 -46.12 -5.03 -2.08
N PRO A 152 -46.89 -4.02 -1.62
CA PRO A 152 -48.01 -4.25 -0.73
C PRO A 152 -49.10 -5.07 -1.43
N VAL A 153 -49.63 -6.06 -0.72
CA VAL A 153 -50.82 -6.82 -1.08
C VAL A 153 -51.96 -5.87 -1.48
N ARG A 154 -52.38 -5.94 -2.74
CA ARG A 154 -53.62 -5.29 -3.18
C ARG A 154 -54.78 -6.18 -2.71
N THR A 155 -55.47 -5.77 -1.65
CA THR A 155 -56.83 -6.24 -1.38
C THR A 155 -57.69 -5.83 -2.58
N GLN A 156 -58.11 -6.80 -3.39
CA GLN A 156 -59.31 -6.63 -4.22
C GLN A 156 -60.53 -6.78 -3.31
N GLY A 157 -61.51 -5.90 -3.53
CA GLY A 157 -62.81 -5.93 -2.85
C GLY A 157 -63.70 -7.08 -3.27
#